data_AF-A9BCB6-F1
#
_entry.id   AF-A9BCB6-F1
#
_cell.length_a   1.000
_cell.length_b   1.000
_cell.length_c   1.000
_cell.angle_alpha   90.00
_cell.angle_beta   90.00
_cell.angle_gamma   90.00
#
_symmetry.space_group_name_H-M   'P 1'
#
loop_
_entity.id
_entity.type
_entity.pdbx_description
1 polymer ?
#
loop_
_entity_poly.entity_id
_entity_poly.type
_entity_poly.pdbx_seq_one_letter_code
_entity_poly.pdbx_strand_id
1 'polypeptide(L)'
;MWGTSCIRTQNQMQLSGMSDLSRLPIENTSTQAEESIVSFQAEIPLNLEMAMKRYIEMHPNWDQYRLVQAALAGFLVQNGVNSRPITRLFIENMFSNTSVNS
;
A
#
# COMPACT_ATOMS: atom_id res chain seq x y z
N MET A 1 37.06 -61.62 -12.47
CA MET A 1 38.18 -61.15 -13.30
C MET A 1 38.61 -59.80 -12.78
N TRP A 2 39.92 -59.66 -12.58
CA TRP A 2 40.60 -58.50 -12.03
C TRP A 2 40.67 -57.35 -13.05
N GLY A 3 40.88 -56.14 -12.53
CA GLY A 3 41.49 -55.03 -13.26
C GLY A 3 40.47 -54.00 -13.78
N THR A 4 40.68 -52.69 -13.64
CA THR A 4 41.94 -51.97 -13.43
C THR A 4 41.71 -50.57 -12.83
N SER A 5 42.53 -50.28 -11.82
CA SER A 5 43.34 -49.05 -11.70
C SER A 5 42.67 -47.69 -11.43
N CYS A 6 42.91 -47.21 -10.21
CA CYS A 6 43.48 -45.89 -9.84
C CYS A 6 43.20 -44.72 -10.80
N ILE A 7 42.73 -43.57 -10.33
CA ILE A 7 43.63 -42.55 -9.76
C ILE A 7 42.85 -41.59 -8.85
N ARG A 8 43.41 -41.48 -7.65
CA ARG A 8 43.42 -40.35 -6.72
C ARG A 8 43.52 -39.00 -7.43
N THR A 9 42.53 -38.14 -7.29
CA THR A 9 42.75 -36.69 -7.40
C THR A 9 42.31 -36.04 -6.10
N GLN A 10 43.32 -35.68 -5.31
CA GLN A 10 43.24 -34.70 -4.24
C GLN A 10 42.45 -33.49 -4.73
N ASN A 11 41.30 -33.22 -4.11
CA ASN A 11 40.78 -31.86 -4.05
C ASN A 11 40.66 -31.46 -2.59
N GLN A 12 41.85 -31.31 -1.98
CA GLN A 12 42.02 -30.59 -0.73
C GLN A 12 42.29 -29.14 -1.13
N MET A 13 41.23 -28.35 -1.23
CA MET A 13 41.29 -26.90 -1.04
C MET A 13 40.22 -26.54 -0.03
N GLN A 14 40.65 -26.43 1.23
CA GLN A 14 39.90 -25.72 2.25
C GLN A 14 39.68 -24.29 1.77
N LEU A 15 38.42 -23.92 1.55
CA LEU A 15 38.00 -22.53 1.64
C LEU A 15 37.08 -22.45 2.86
N SER A 16 37.76 -22.19 3.98
CA SER A 16 37.22 -21.57 5.18
C SER A 16 36.31 -20.40 4.82
N GLY A 17 35.05 -20.43 5.25
CA GLY A 17 34.21 -19.23 5.19
C GLY A 17 32.71 -19.46 5.04
N MET A 18 32.12 -20.44 5.71
CA MET A 18 30.65 -20.56 5.82
C MET A 18 30.24 -20.80 7.27
N SER A 19 30.70 -19.90 8.14
CA SER A 19 30.10 -19.66 9.43
C SER A 19 29.40 -18.31 9.37
N ASP A 20 28.07 -18.36 9.40
CA ASP A 20 27.14 -17.39 9.99
C ASP A 20 25.98 -16.98 9.06
N LEU A 21 25.07 -17.92 8.79
CA LEU A 21 23.74 -17.64 8.22
C LEU A 21 22.67 -17.47 9.31
N SER A 22 23.07 -17.31 10.57
CA SER A 22 22.19 -17.26 11.74
C SER A 22 21.96 -15.85 12.29
N ARG A 23 22.52 -14.81 11.65
CA ARG A 23 22.43 -13.43 12.15
C ARG A 23 21.96 -12.43 11.10
N LEU A 24 20.96 -12.80 10.32
CA LEU A 24 20.12 -11.77 9.71
C LEU A 24 19.25 -11.18 10.83
N PRO A 25 19.36 -9.88 11.14
CA PRO A 25 18.36 -9.23 11.95
C PRO A 25 17.02 -9.48 11.27
N ILE A 26 16.06 -10.04 12.00
CA ILE A 26 14.66 -9.82 11.66
C ILE A 26 14.47 -8.32 11.89
N GLU A 27 14.82 -7.52 10.88
CA GLU A 27 14.42 -6.14 10.84
C GLU A 27 12.91 -6.20 10.72
N ASN A 28 12.26 -6.06 11.87
CA ASN A 28 10.89 -5.58 11.94
C ASN A 28 10.91 -4.17 11.37
N THR A 29 11.16 -4.03 10.07
CA THR A 29 10.82 -2.85 9.30
C THR A 29 9.30 -2.90 9.22
N SER A 30 8.65 -2.56 10.34
CA SER A 30 7.38 -1.84 10.29
C SER A 30 7.64 -0.69 9.34
N THR A 31 7.34 -0.93 8.06
CA THR A 31 7.42 0.05 7.00
C THR A 31 6.36 1.06 7.39
N GLN A 32 6.75 2.05 8.19
CA GLN A 32 6.05 3.31 8.27
C GLN A 32 6.15 3.85 6.85
N ALA A 33 5.21 3.46 6.01
CA ALA A 33 4.96 4.14 4.76
C ALA A 33 4.62 5.56 5.21
N GLU A 34 5.58 6.46 5.09
CA GLU A 34 5.34 7.89 5.26
C GLU A 34 4.15 8.19 4.34
N GLU A 35 3.00 8.49 4.93
CA GLU A 35 1.80 8.85 4.19
C GLU A 35 2.10 10.17 3.47
N SER A 36 2.63 10.06 2.25
CA SER A 36 2.89 11.19 1.38
C SER A 36 1.54 11.75 0.94
N ILE A 37 1.10 12.82 1.59
CA ILE A 37 -0.10 13.55 1.21
C ILE A 37 0.21 14.34 -0.06
N VAL A 38 -0.43 13.96 -1.16
CA VAL A 38 -0.37 14.71 -2.42
C VAL A 38 -1.50 15.73 -2.44
N SER A 39 -1.14 17.02 -2.45
CA SER A 39 -2.06 18.13 -2.68
C SER A 39 -2.19 18.39 -4.19
N PHE A 40 -3.40 18.67 -4.67
CA PHE A 40 -3.62 19.11 -6.04
C PHE A 40 -4.66 20.25 -6.10
N GLN A 41 -4.48 21.12 -7.09
CA GLN A 41 -5.39 22.21 -7.41
C GLN A 41 -5.92 21.99 -8.82
N ALA A 42 -7.23 22.13 -9.00
CA ALA A 42 -7.89 22.00 -10.29
C ALA A 42 -9.01 23.03 -10.41
N GLU A 43 -9.19 23.57 -11.61
CA GLU A 43 -10.37 24.35 -11.95
C GLU A 43 -11.56 23.41 -12.14
N ILE A 44 -12.70 23.77 -11.53
CA ILE A 44 -13.94 22.99 -11.60
C ILE A 44 -15.06 23.85 -12.19
N PRO A 45 -15.95 23.28 -13.03
CA PRO A 45 -17.11 23.99 -13.53
C PRO A 45 -18.02 24.50 -12.40
N LEU A 46 -18.55 25.72 -12.55
CA LEU A 46 -19.38 26.40 -11.52
C LEU A 46 -20.58 25.57 -11.07
N ASN A 47 -21.25 24.90 -12.00
CA ASN A 47 -22.40 24.04 -11.69
C ASN A 47 -22.02 22.87 -10.77
N LEU A 48 -20.84 22.27 -10.97
CA LEU A 48 -20.33 21.21 -10.11
C LEU A 48 -19.95 21.75 -8.74
N GLU A 49 -19.26 22.89 -8.69
CA GLU A 49 -18.91 23.55 -7.43
C GLU A 49 -20.16 23.83 -6.58
N MET A 50 -21.20 24.41 -7.18
CA MET A 50 -22.46 24.68 -6.49
C MET A 50 -23.14 23.40 -5.99
N ALA A 51 -23.12 22.33 -6.78
CA ALA A 51 -23.68 21.05 -6.38
C ALA A 51 -22.91 20.45 -5.19
N MET A 52 -21.58 20.50 -5.20
CA MET A 52 -20.74 20.03 -4.10
C MET A 52 -20.99 20.82 -2.82
N LYS A 53 -21.06 22.16 -2.90
CA LYS A 53 -21.36 23.02 -1.75
C LYS A 53 -22.71 22.68 -1.11
N ARG A 54 -23.77 22.60 -1.92
CA ARG A 54 -25.11 22.22 -1.45
C ARG A 54 -25.12 20.83 -0.80
N TYR A 55 -24.40 19.87 -1.39
CA TYR A 55 -24.29 18.53 -0.82
C TYR A 55 -23.65 18.57 0.58
N ILE A 56 -22.55 19.31 0.75
CA ILE A 56 -21.86 19.45 2.04
C ILE A 56 -22.76 20.15 3.07
N GLU A 57 -23.45 21.23 2.68
CA GLU A 57 -24.38 21.97 3.56
C GLU A 57 -25.51 21.07 4.11
N MET A 58 -25.96 20.08 3.33
CA MET A 58 -27.01 19.14 3.72
C MET A 58 -26.49 17.96 4.56
N HIS A 59 -25.18 17.72 4.58
CA HIS A 59 -24.59 16.55 5.24
C HIS A 59 -23.41 16.98 6.15
N PRO A 60 -23.67 17.28 7.44
CA PRO A 60 -22.67 17.88 8.35
C PRO A 60 -21.42 17.04 8.62
N ASN A 61 -21.46 15.74 8.29
CA ASN A 61 -20.30 14.84 8.44
C ASN A 61 -19.39 14.83 7.20
N TRP A 62 -19.72 15.60 6.16
CA TRP A 62 -18.97 15.70 4.93
C TRP A 62 -18.24 17.03 4.85
N ASP A 63 -17.02 16.98 4.35
CA ASP A 63 -16.24 18.14 3.96
C ASP A 63 -15.78 17.99 2.50
N GLN A 64 -15.12 19.03 1.98
CA GLN A 64 -14.62 19.03 0.60
C GLN A 64 -13.64 17.89 0.32
N TYR A 65 -12.73 17.60 1.26
CA TYR A 65 -11.70 16.57 1.06
C TYR A 65 -12.30 15.18 1.03
N ARG A 66 -13.15 14.88 2.00
CA ARG A 66 -13.87 13.61 2.11
C ARG A 66 -14.76 13.37 0.90
N LEU A 67 -15.46 14.41 0.42
CA LEU A 67 -16.29 14.32 -0.78
C LEU A 67 -15.46 13.93 -2.01
N VAL A 68 -14.34 14.63 -2.22
CA VAL A 68 -13.44 14.38 -3.36
C VAL A 68 -12.77 13.01 -3.24
N GLN A 69 -12.31 12.62 -2.04
CA GLN A 69 -11.72 11.30 -1.79
C GLN A 69 -12.73 10.17 -2.06
N ALA A 70 -13.97 10.30 -1.58
CA ALA A 70 -15.03 9.33 -1.85
C ALA A 70 -15.33 9.22 -3.35
N ALA A 71 -15.44 10.36 -4.05
CA ALA A 71 -15.71 10.40 -5.48
C ALA A 71 -14.57 9.78 -6.29
N LEU A 72 -13.31 10.08 -5.96
CA LEU A 72 -12.13 9.51 -6.62
C LEU A 72 -12.01 8.01 -6.37
N ALA A 73 -12.11 7.58 -5.11
CA ALA A 73 -12.04 6.16 -4.77
C ALA A 73 -13.19 5.38 -5.44
N GLY A 74 -14.41 5.92 -5.42
CA GLY A 74 -15.57 5.36 -6.09
C GLY A 74 -15.40 5.29 -7.61
N PHE A 75 -14.86 6.34 -8.22
CA PHE A 75 -14.54 6.35 -9.65
C PHE A 75 -13.54 5.24 -10.01
N LEU A 76 -12.46 5.09 -9.24
CA LEU A 76 -11.47 4.04 -9.47
C LEU A 76 -12.08 2.63 -9.33
N VAL A 77 -12.89 2.40 -8.29
CA VAL A 77 -13.58 1.12 -8.09
C VAL A 77 -14.53 0.81 -9.26
N GLN A 78 -15.30 1.79 -9.73
CA GLN A 78 -16.22 1.63 -10.86
C GLN A 78 -15.49 1.35 -12.18
N ASN A 79 -14.27 1.87 -12.35
CA ASN A 79 -13.42 1.60 -13.53
C ASN A 79 -12.63 0.28 -13.43
N GLY A 80 -12.92 -0.58 -12.46
CA GLY A 80 -12.31 -1.91 -12.34
C GLY A 80 -10.94 -1.92 -11.66
N VAL A 81 -10.56 -0.85 -10.96
CA VAL A 81 -9.36 -0.85 -10.12
C VAL A 81 -9.58 -1.76 -8.90
N ASN A 82 -9.10 -3.00 -9.00
CA ASN A 82 -9.24 -4.03 -7.97
C ASN A 82 -8.18 -3.91 -6.86
N SER A 83 -8.09 -2.73 -6.24
CA SER A 83 -7.19 -2.48 -5.12
C SER A 83 -7.96 -2.49 -3.80
N ARG A 84 -7.61 -3.43 -2.90
CA ARG A 84 -8.23 -3.55 -1.58
C ARG A 84 -8.07 -2.26 -0.74
N PRO A 85 -6.89 -1.59 -0.74
CA PRO A 85 -6.75 -0.25 -0.15
C PRO A 85 -7.75 0.78 -0.69
N ILE A 86 -7.94 0.85 -2.01
CA ILE A 86 -8.85 1.82 -2.64
C ILE A 86 -10.31 1.53 -2.30
N THR A 87 -10.69 0.25 -2.30
CA THR A 87 -12.04 -0.16 -1.90
C THR A 87 -12.31 0.17 -0.43
N ARG A 88 -11.34 -0.08 0.46
CA ARG A 88 -11.44 0.29 1.87
C ARG A 88 -11.58 1.81 2.02
N LEU A 89 -10.74 2.60 1.34
CA LEU A 89 -10.79 4.06 1.36
C LEU A 89 -12.16 4.59 0.90
N PHE A 90 -12.74 3.99 -0.15
CA PHE A 90 -14.10 4.34 -0.60
C PHE A 90 -15.14 4.12 0.51
N ILE A 91 -15.13 2.93 1.14
CA ILE A 91 -16.06 2.56 2.22
C ILE A 91 -15.84 3.47 3.44
N GLU A 92 -14.60 3.71 3.86
CA GLU A 92 -14.25 4.59 4.98
C GLU A 92 -14.68 6.04 4.73
N ASN A 93 -14.62 6.52 3.50
CA ASN A 93 -15.12 7.85 3.17
C ASN A 93 -16.65 7.91 3.08
N MET A 94 -17.33 6.83 2.64
CA MET A 94 -18.80 6.77 2.60
C MET A 94 -19.42 6.67 3.99
N PHE A 95 -18.85 5.85 4.87
CA PHE A 95 -19.37 5.65 6.22
C PHE A 95 -18.56 6.50 7.20
N SER A 96 -19.21 7.45 7.86
CA SER A 96 -18.55 8.26 8.87
C SER A 96 -18.03 7.35 9.98
N ASN A 97 -16.73 7.10 9.97
CA ASN A 97 -16.02 6.55 11.11
C ASN A 97 -16.02 7.61 12.20
N THR A 98 -17.18 7.81 12.85
CA THR A 98 -17.23 8.32 14.22
C THR A 98 -16.65 7.24 15.12
N SER A 99 -15.37 6.94 14.93
CA SER A 99 -14.52 6.40 15.98
C SER A 99 -14.38 7.55 16.97
N VAL A 100 -15.38 7.68 17.82
CA VAL A 100 -15.23 8.33 19.12
C VAL A 100 -13.97 7.74 19.74
N ASN A 101 -12.89 8.53 19.76
CA ASN A 101 -11.79 8.29 20.68
C ASN A 101 -12.40 8.33 22.08
N SER A 102 -12.56 7.16 22.71
CA SER A 102 -12.70 7.01 24.16
C SER A 102 -11.31 6.73 24.73
#